data_AF-A0A2A4YIK0-F1
#
_entry.id   AF-A0A2A4YIK0-F1
#
_cell.length_a   1.000
_cell.length_b   1.000
_cell.length_c   1.000
_cell.angle_alpha   90.00
_cell.angle_beta   90.00
_cell.angle_gamma   90.00
#
_symmetry.space_group_name_H-M   'P 1'
#
loop_
_entity.id
_entity.type
_entity.pdbx_description
1 polymer ?
#
loop_
_entity_poly.entity_id
_entity_poly.type
_entity_poly.pdbx_seq_one_letter_code
_entity_poly.pdbx_strand_id
1 'polypeptide(L)'
;MGFMKKAILLKCLIFTLVINTKAQKTVALVEGFTGHYLSNAHLSQNLMDSLENEFQDSVIFVNLHAGDVNFTAPHVDGSGNPSHIIGNDTLYSTDFRTVSGTNYANMFQPFGLPTGMVSRNNNGNVLPITLWRAEISNTVQIPSPVEISISATYDSVWNILNVTANNMLTTDLFGDHYLVYYLVEDSVIDWQLVGGVHDPNYMHRHVLRGAMNSDWGDLICSGTTLSGTSINQS
;
A
#
# COMPACT_ATOMS: atom_id res chain seq x y z
N MET A 1 -0.06 33.46 -4.97
CA MET A 1 -1.52 33.75 -5.10
C MET A 1 -2.10 32.57 -5.86
N GLY A 2 -2.77 31.57 -5.30
CA GLY A 2 -3.28 31.34 -3.95
C GLY A 2 -3.39 29.84 -3.61
N PHE A 3 -3.83 29.60 -2.37
CA PHE A 3 -4.05 28.31 -1.68
C PHE A 3 -5.09 27.39 -2.35
N MET A 4 -4.86 26.07 -2.30
CA MET A 4 -5.85 24.99 -2.02
C MET A 4 -5.05 23.68 -1.74
N LYS A 5 -4.91 23.23 -0.49
CA LYS A 5 -5.81 22.40 0.36
C LYS A 5 -5.64 20.88 0.12
N LYS A 6 -5.16 20.22 1.18
CA LYS A 6 -5.00 18.77 1.47
C LYS A 6 -6.12 17.87 0.95
N ALA A 7 -5.76 16.64 0.60
CA ALA A 7 -6.49 15.44 1.00
C ALA A 7 -5.48 14.30 1.30
N ILE A 8 -5.33 13.98 2.58
CA ILE A 8 -4.75 12.72 3.04
C ILE A 8 -5.90 11.72 2.98
N LEU A 9 -5.85 10.73 2.10
CA LEU A 9 -6.77 9.60 2.21
C LEU A 9 -6.17 8.58 3.18
N LEU A 10 -6.32 8.88 4.46
CA LEU A 10 -6.32 7.85 5.50
C LEU A 10 -7.74 7.28 5.49
N LYS A 11 -7.93 6.04 5.03
CA LYS A 11 -9.22 5.36 5.16
C LYS A 11 -9.40 4.96 6.64
N CYS A 12 -9.70 5.95 7.49
CA CYS A 12 -10.09 5.78 8.88
C CYS A 12 -11.61 5.74 8.93
N LEU A 13 -12.20 4.53 8.87
CA LEU A 13 -13.56 4.35 9.34
C LEU A 13 -13.53 4.40 10.87
N ILE A 14 -14.01 5.50 11.45
CA ILE A 14 -14.31 5.56 12.88
C ILE A 14 -15.54 4.68 13.11
N PHE A 15 -15.33 3.45 13.57
CA PHE A 15 -16.39 2.68 14.22
C PHE A 15 -16.34 2.96 15.73
N THR A 16 -17.46 3.46 16.27
CA THR A 16 -17.74 3.40 17.70
C THR A 16 -17.67 1.94 18.15
N LEU A 17 -16.91 1.70 19.21
CA LEU A 17 -16.77 0.42 19.90
C LEU A 17 -18.14 -0.21 20.18
N VAL A 18 -18.51 -1.23 19.42
CA VAL A 18 -19.34 -2.33 19.88
C VAL A 18 -18.39 -3.50 19.99
N ILE A 19 -18.09 -3.93 21.22
CA ILE A 19 -17.27 -5.11 21.48
C ILE A 19 -18.09 -6.32 20.98
N ASN A 20 -17.86 -6.72 19.74
CA ASN A 20 -18.46 -7.92 19.18
C ASN A 20 -17.38 -9.00 19.22
N THR A 21 -17.50 -9.93 20.16
CA THR A 21 -16.55 -11.04 20.37
C THR A 21 -16.66 -12.12 19.28
N LYS A 22 -16.96 -11.73 18.03
CA LYS A 22 -17.00 -12.63 16.88
C LYS A 22 -15.86 -12.28 15.95
N ALA A 23 -15.25 -13.32 15.37
CA ALA A 23 -14.27 -13.20 14.30
C ALA A 23 -14.68 -12.13 13.28
N GLN A 24 -13.84 -11.10 13.12
CA GLN A 24 -14.07 -10.05 12.13
C GLN A 24 -13.67 -10.53 10.73
N LYS A 25 -14.35 -9.97 9.73
CA LYS A 25 -14.08 -10.22 8.31
C LYS A 25 -12.66 -9.76 7.98
N THR A 26 -11.86 -10.64 7.38
CA THR A 26 -10.51 -10.27 6.92
C THR A 26 -10.61 -9.24 5.81
N VAL A 27 -9.72 -8.24 5.90
CA VAL A 27 -9.46 -7.29 4.82
C VAL A 27 -8.25 -7.78 4.06
N ALA A 28 -8.40 -8.01 2.76
CA ALA A 28 -7.28 -8.42 1.91
C ALA A 28 -6.38 -7.21 1.61
N LEU A 29 -5.07 -7.34 1.82
CA LEU A 29 -4.09 -6.34 1.42
C LEU A 29 -3.50 -6.75 0.06
N VAL A 30 -3.53 -5.87 -0.93
CA VAL A 30 -2.90 -6.11 -2.22
C VAL A 30 -1.70 -5.18 -2.39
N GLU A 31 -0.51 -5.77 -2.42
CA GLU A 31 0.75 -5.06 -2.68
C GLU A 31 1.11 -5.25 -4.15
N GLY A 32 0.76 -4.27 -4.99
CA GLY A 32 0.96 -4.29 -6.43
C GLY A 32 2.26 -3.62 -6.84
N PHE A 33 3.18 -4.35 -7.48
CA PHE A 33 4.37 -3.81 -8.10
C PHE A 33 4.04 -3.19 -9.46
N THR A 34 4.43 -1.92 -9.64
CA THR A 34 4.11 -1.10 -10.83
C THR A 34 5.28 -0.17 -11.17
N GLY A 35 5.14 0.66 -12.20
CA GLY A 35 6.11 1.68 -12.59
C GLY A 35 5.51 2.78 -13.48
N HIS A 36 6.01 4.01 -13.36
CA HIS A 36 5.47 5.14 -14.13
C HIS A 36 5.77 5.06 -15.64
N TYR A 37 6.80 4.29 -16.03
CA TYR A 37 7.17 4.10 -17.43
C TYR A 37 6.71 2.75 -17.98
N LEU A 38 5.97 1.99 -17.18
CA LEU A 38 5.36 0.74 -17.58
C LEU A 38 4.08 1.01 -18.39
N SER A 39 4.09 0.69 -19.68
CA SER A 39 3.00 1.02 -20.61
C SER A 39 1.64 0.43 -20.25
N ASN A 40 1.61 -0.69 -19.53
CA ASN A 40 0.42 -1.43 -19.13
C ASN A 40 0.06 -1.27 -17.64
N ALA A 41 0.70 -0.36 -16.90
CA ALA A 41 0.39 -0.12 -15.48
C ALA A 41 -1.09 0.21 -15.24
N HIS A 42 -1.68 0.99 -16.16
CA HIS A 42 -3.10 1.37 -16.14
C HIS A 42 -4.06 0.16 -16.12
N LEU A 43 -3.66 -1.00 -16.65
CA LEU A 43 -4.47 -2.23 -16.58
C LEU A 43 -4.62 -2.72 -15.14
N SER A 44 -3.55 -2.65 -14.35
CA SER A 44 -3.60 -3.01 -12.93
C SER A 44 -4.44 -1.99 -12.16
N GLN A 45 -4.29 -0.69 -12.44
CA GLN A 45 -5.07 0.35 -11.78
C GLN A 45 -6.58 0.21 -12.06
N ASN A 46 -6.96 -0.03 -13.32
CA ASN A 46 -8.36 -0.27 -13.69
C ASN A 46 -8.93 -1.53 -13.04
N LEU A 47 -8.11 -2.57 -12.85
CA LEU A 47 -8.52 -3.76 -12.11
C LEU A 47 -8.72 -3.43 -10.63
N MET A 48 -7.81 -2.69 -10.01
CA MET A 48 -7.96 -2.23 -8.62
C MET A 48 -9.26 -1.45 -8.45
N ASP A 49 -9.57 -0.48 -9.33
CA ASP A 49 -10.86 0.23 -9.37
C ASP A 49 -12.08 -0.72 -9.34
N SER A 50 -12.06 -1.72 -10.21
CA SER A 50 -13.13 -2.71 -10.28
C SER A 50 -13.23 -3.53 -9.00
N LEU A 51 -12.11 -3.90 -8.40
CA LEU A 51 -12.06 -4.73 -7.20
C LEU A 51 -12.40 -3.94 -5.94
N GLU A 52 -12.05 -2.66 -5.85
CA GLU A 52 -12.51 -1.77 -4.79
C GLU A 52 -14.03 -1.63 -4.82
N ASN A 53 -14.64 -1.52 -5.99
CA ASN A 53 -16.09 -1.49 -6.12
C ASN A 53 -16.74 -2.84 -5.75
N GLU A 54 -16.09 -3.96 -6.08
CA GLU A 54 -16.59 -5.32 -5.83
C GLU A 54 -16.46 -5.73 -4.35
N PHE A 55 -15.31 -5.51 -3.74
CA PHE A 55 -14.98 -5.95 -2.37
C PHE A 55 -15.11 -4.86 -1.31
N GLN A 56 -15.24 -3.58 -1.72
CA GLN A 56 -15.46 -2.43 -0.85
C GLN A 56 -14.45 -2.37 0.30
N ASP A 57 -14.92 -2.33 1.54
CA ASP A 57 -14.07 -2.23 2.73
C ASP A 57 -13.37 -3.55 3.09
N SER A 58 -13.49 -4.59 2.25
CA SER A 58 -12.80 -5.88 2.44
C SER A 58 -11.50 -6.00 1.64
N VAL A 59 -11.07 -4.92 0.98
CA VAL A 59 -9.79 -4.88 0.27
C VAL A 59 -9.10 -3.53 0.46
N ILE A 60 -7.78 -3.56 0.56
CA ILE A 60 -6.90 -2.39 0.56
C ILE A 60 -5.84 -2.62 -0.51
N PHE A 61 -5.62 -1.64 -1.37
CA PHE A 61 -4.55 -1.64 -2.36
C PHE A 61 -3.40 -0.75 -1.92
N VAL A 62 -2.19 -1.16 -2.29
CA VAL A 62 -0.96 -0.38 -2.18
C VAL A 62 -0.12 -0.62 -3.43
N ASN A 63 0.23 0.45 -4.13
CA ASN A 63 1.05 0.45 -5.33
C ASN A 63 2.51 0.73 -4.97
N LEU A 64 3.37 -0.23 -5.24
CA LEU A 64 4.81 -0.21 -5.02
C LEU A 64 5.49 0.09 -6.35
N HIS A 65 6.04 1.29 -6.49
CA HIS A 65 6.99 1.58 -7.57
C HIS A 65 8.32 0.93 -7.21
N ALA A 66 8.47 -0.35 -7.56
CA ALA A 66 9.63 -1.16 -7.22
C ALA A 66 9.77 -2.36 -8.18
N GLY A 67 10.96 -2.98 -8.19
CA GLY A 67 11.31 -4.05 -9.12
C GLY A 67 12.18 -3.51 -10.25
N ASP A 68 11.76 -3.72 -11.50
CA ASP A 68 12.53 -3.31 -12.67
C ASP A 68 12.68 -1.78 -12.73
N VAL A 69 13.94 -1.33 -12.62
CA VAL A 69 14.30 0.09 -12.60
C VAL A 69 14.04 0.79 -13.93
N ASN A 70 13.96 0.07 -15.06
CA ASN A 70 13.62 0.65 -16.35
C ASN A 70 12.18 1.20 -16.38
N PHE A 71 11.32 0.75 -15.48
CA PHE A 71 9.93 1.20 -15.38
C PHE A 71 9.66 2.12 -14.19
N THR A 72 10.53 2.09 -13.18
CA THR A 72 10.25 2.67 -11.86
C THR A 72 11.17 3.82 -11.49
N ALA A 73 12.37 3.89 -12.06
CA ALA A 73 13.34 4.92 -11.72
C ALA A 73 12.92 6.27 -12.32
N PRO A 74 13.04 7.38 -11.57
CA PRO A 74 12.82 8.70 -12.11
C PRO A 74 13.82 8.99 -13.23
N HIS A 75 13.35 9.69 -14.26
CA HIS A 75 14.20 10.16 -15.35
C HIS A 75 14.94 11.42 -14.93
N VAL A 76 16.04 11.23 -14.20
CA VAL A 76 16.95 12.28 -13.73
C VAL A 76 18.39 12.02 -14.21
N ASP A 77 19.21 13.07 -14.23
CA ASP A 77 20.65 13.01 -14.52
C ASP A 77 21.46 12.58 -13.28
N GLY A 78 22.78 12.49 -13.41
CA GLY A 78 23.66 12.14 -12.29
C GLY A 78 23.70 13.15 -11.13
N SER A 79 23.08 14.32 -11.29
CA SER A 79 22.91 15.35 -10.27
C SER A 79 21.48 15.40 -9.71
N GLY A 80 20.58 14.52 -10.16
CA GLY A 80 19.17 14.49 -9.77
C GLY A 80 18.28 15.49 -10.49
N ASN A 81 18.77 16.19 -11.52
CA ASN A 81 17.93 17.09 -12.33
C ASN A 81 17.12 16.28 -13.36
N PRO A 82 15.90 16.68 -13.73
CA PRO A 82 15.14 16.00 -14.77
C PRO A 82 15.94 15.84 -16.07
N SER A 83 16.04 14.61 -16.59
CA SER A 83 16.81 14.28 -17.80
C SER A 83 15.94 14.09 -19.04
N HIS A 84 14.62 13.87 -18.87
CA HIS A 84 13.66 13.78 -19.96
C HIS A 84 12.80 15.05 -19.99
N ILE A 85 13.08 15.95 -20.95
CA ILE A 85 12.38 17.24 -21.08
C ILE A 85 11.78 17.34 -22.49
N ILE A 86 10.48 17.64 -22.58
CA ILE A 86 9.79 17.94 -23.85
C ILE A 86 9.14 19.32 -23.71
N GLY A 87 9.61 20.29 -24.48
CA GLY A 87 9.19 21.68 -24.31
C GLY A 87 9.61 22.22 -22.95
N ASN A 88 8.64 22.64 -22.13
CA ASN A 88 8.87 23.10 -20.75
C ASN A 88 8.59 22.02 -19.70
N ASP A 89 8.14 20.83 -20.13
CA ASP A 89 7.70 19.78 -19.21
C ASP A 89 8.83 18.82 -18.87
N THR A 90 8.95 18.49 -17.59
CA THR A 90 9.91 17.53 -17.04
C THR A 90 9.23 16.18 -16.81
N LEU A 91 9.44 15.24 -17.73
CA LEU A 91 8.73 13.98 -17.77
C LEU A 91 9.35 12.99 -16.77
N TYR A 92 8.51 12.29 -16.02
CA TYR A 92 8.91 11.17 -15.13
C TYR A 92 9.99 11.52 -14.10
N SER A 93 10.04 12.78 -13.65
CA SER A 93 11.07 13.24 -12.71
C SER A 93 10.79 12.88 -11.25
N THR A 94 9.54 12.56 -10.92
CA THR A 94 9.14 12.15 -9.58
C THR A 94 9.62 10.73 -9.25
N ASP A 95 10.32 10.60 -8.12
CA ASP A 95 10.70 9.30 -7.58
C ASP A 95 9.58 8.77 -6.68
N PHE A 96 8.77 7.87 -7.22
CA PHE A 96 7.74 7.15 -6.46
C PHE A 96 8.29 5.94 -5.70
N ARG A 97 9.56 5.58 -5.92
CA ARG A 97 10.17 4.44 -5.24
C ARG A 97 10.37 4.77 -3.76
N THR A 98 10.36 3.73 -2.95
CA THR A 98 10.62 3.83 -1.52
C THR A 98 11.62 2.76 -1.10
N VAL A 99 12.31 2.99 0.02
CA VAL A 99 13.20 1.99 0.63
C VAL A 99 12.40 0.70 0.92
N SER A 100 11.23 0.82 1.55
CA SER A 100 10.34 -0.30 1.84
C SER A 100 9.91 -1.03 0.57
N GLY A 101 9.46 -0.31 -0.47
CA GLY A 101 9.07 -0.91 -1.75
C GLY A 101 10.21 -1.69 -2.40
N THR A 102 11.42 -1.15 -2.36
CA THR A 102 12.64 -1.82 -2.86
C THR A 102 12.96 -3.07 -2.05
N ASN A 103 12.86 -3.01 -0.72
CA ASN A 103 13.09 -4.16 0.15
C ASN A 103 12.05 -5.27 -0.07
N TYR A 104 10.78 -4.93 -0.31
CA TYR A 104 9.75 -5.90 -0.70
C TYR A 104 10.00 -6.50 -2.07
N ALA A 105 10.37 -5.71 -3.07
CA ALA A 105 10.73 -6.26 -4.37
C ALA A 105 11.95 -7.19 -4.29
N ASN A 106 12.94 -6.87 -3.44
CA ASN A 106 14.11 -7.72 -3.20
C ASN A 106 13.75 -9.02 -2.45
N MET A 107 12.78 -8.99 -1.54
CA MET A 107 12.34 -10.19 -0.82
C MET A 107 11.48 -11.10 -1.71
N PHE A 108 10.47 -10.52 -2.36
CA PHE A 108 9.41 -11.28 -3.05
C PHE A 108 9.66 -11.47 -4.54
N GLN A 109 10.66 -10.80 -5.11
CA GLN A 109 11.18 -11.02 -6.46
C GLN A 109 10.05 -11.01 -7.53
N PRO A 110 9.37 -9.87 -7.77
CA PRO A 110 8.33 -9.81 -8.77
C PRO A 110 8.87 -10.22 -10.14
N PHE A 111 8.20 -11.18 -10.79
CA PHE A 111 8.66 -11.78 -12.05
C PHE A 111 8.40 -10.91 -13.29
N GLY A 112 7.85 -9.71 -13.09
CA GLY A 112 7.47 -8.75 -14.12
C GLY A 112 6.53 -7.71 -13.54
N LEU A 113 6.19 -6.70 -14.33
CA LEU A 113 5.23 -5.67 -13.95
C LEU A 113 4.10 -5.57 -15.00
N PRO A 114 2.84 -5.29 -14.59
CA PRO A 114 2.38 -5.25 -13.21
C PRO A 114 2.17 -6.67 -12.66
N THR A 115 2.59 -6.89 -11.42
CA THR A 115 2.32 -8.11 -10.63
C THR A 115 2.12 -7.72 -9.18
N GLY A 116 1.74 -8.64 -8.31
CA GLY A 116 1.57 -8.29 -6.89
C GLY A 116 1.22 -9.46 -6.01
N MET A 117 1.11 -9.20 -4.72
CA MET A 117 0.78 -10.19 -3.70
C MET A 117 -0.57 -9.85 -3.07
N VAL A 118 -1.28 -10.88 -2.59
CA VAL A 118 -2.51 -10.72 -1.80
C VAL A 118 -2.27 -11.28 -0.41
N SER A 119 -2.33 -10.41 0.59
CA SER A 119 -2.06 -10.64 2.02
C SER A 119 -0.79 -11.44 2.31
N ARG A 120 0.18 -11.39 1.38
CA ARG A 120 1.37 -12.23 1.35
C ARG A 120 1.08 -13.72 1.61
N ASN A 121 -0.09 -14.19 1.20
CA ASN A 121 -0.46 -15.61 1.29
C ASN A 121 0.57 -16.48 0.57
N ASN A 122 0.68 -17.74 1.00
CA ASN A 122 1.63 -18.70 0.43
C ASN A 122 3.07 -18.16 0.43
N ASN A 123 3.49 -17.57 1.56
CA ASN A 123 4.83 -16.98 1.76
C ASN A 123 5.16 -15.85 0.77
N GLY A 124 4.21 -14.98 0.48
CA GLY A 124 4.40 -13.84 -0.42
C GLY A 124 4.49 -14.24 -1.89
N ASN A 125 3.71 -15.25 -2.30
CA ASN A 125 3.68 -15.65 -3.71
C ASN A 125 3.22 -14.49 -4.59
N VAL A 126 4.07 -14.06 -5.52
CA VAL A 126 3.74 -13.01 -6.48
C VAL A 126 2.84 -13.58 -7.57
N LEU A 127 1.76 -12.86 -7.87
CA LEU A 127 0.71 -13.26 -8.79
C LEU A 127 0.60 -12.26 -9.95
N PRO A 128 0.26 -12.73 -11.17
CA PRO A 128 -0.21 -11.84 -12.23
C PRO A 128 -1.56 -11.23 -11.81
N ILE A 129 -1.84 -10.03 -12.34
CA ILE A 129 -3.05 -9.26 -11.98
C ILE A 129 -4.36 -10.05 -12.21
N THR A 130 -4.37 -10.97 -13.18
CA THR A 130 -5.54 -11.81 -13.50
C THR A 130 -5.98 -12.74 -12.37
N LEU A 131 -5.09 -13.05 -11.42
CA LEU A 131 -5.38 -13.94 -10.29
C LEU A 131 -5.79 -13.19 -9.02
N TRP A 132 -5.64 -11.85 -8.97
CA TRP A 132 -5.92 -11.08 -7.76
C TRP A 132 -7.35 -11.22 -7.27
N ARG A 133 -8.36 -11.17 -8.16
CA ARG A 133 -9.77 -11.33 -7.78
C ARG A 133 -10.02 -12.62 -7.02
N ALA A 134 -9.52 -13.74 -7.55
CA ALA A 134 -9.73 -15.05 -6.95
C ALA A 134 -9.03 -15.15 -5.58
N GLU A 135 -7.80 -14.66 -5.48
CA GLU A 135 -7.05 -14.70 -4.23
C GLU A 135 -7.63 -13.77 -3.15
N ILE A 136 -8.11 -12.58 -3.53
CA ILE A 136 -8.86 -11.68 -2.64
C ILE A 136 -10.12 -12.38 -2.15
N SER A 137 -10.90 -12.96 -3.07
CA SER A 137 -12.13 -13.69 -2.72
C SER A 137 -11.86 -14.83 -1.74
N ASN A 138 -10.75 -15.55 -1.87
CA ASN A 138 -10.37 -16.60 -0.92
C ASN A 138 -9.96 -16.00 0.43
N THR A 139 -9.14 -14.94 0.40
CA THR A 139 -8.58 -14.29 1.60
C THR A 139 -9.67 -13.73 2.51
N VAL A 140 -10.67 -13.04 1.94
CA VAL A 140 -11.73 -12.40 2.75
C VAL A 140 -12.69 -13.39 3.42
N GLN A 141 -12.65 -14.68 3.04
CA GLN A 141 -13.42 -15.74 3.70
C GLN A 141 -12.69 -16.34 4.91
N ILE A 142 -11.40 -16.08 5.05
CA ILE A 142 -10.61 -16.54 6.18
C ILE A 142 -10.84 -15.55 7.33
N PRO A 143 -11.26 -15.98 8.52
CA PRO A 143 -11.36 -15.11 9.70
C PRO A 143 -10.03 -14.45 10.09
N SER A 144 -10.06 -13.16 10.47
CA SER A 144 -8.87 -12.49 11.00
C SER A 144 -8.68 -12.85 12.49
N PRO A 145 -7.47 -13.21 12.93
CA PRO A 145 -7.17 -13.47 14.35
C PRO A 145 -7.00 -12.19 15.19
N VAL A 146 -7.06 -11.02 14.55
CA VAL A 146 -6.88 -9.71 15.18
C VAL A 146 -7.86 -8.70 14.59
N GLU A 147 -8.44 -7.89 15.47
CA GLU A 147 -9.13 -6.65 15.13
C GLU A 147 -8.16 -5.48 15.34
N ILE A 148 -8.04 -4.61 14.34
CA ILE A 148 -7.12 -3.47 14.38
C ILE A 148 -7.94 -2.19 14.26
N SER A 149 -7.84 -1.32 15.26
CA SER A 149 -8.41 0.03 15.26
C SER A 149 -7.30 1.06 15.16
N ILE A 150 -7.31 1.90 14.13
CA ILE A 150 -6.26 2.90 13.88
C ILE A 150 -6.82 4.31 14.10
N SER A 151 -6.06 5.14 14.78
CA SER A 151 -6.27 6.59 14.88
C SER A 151 -5.01 7.33 14.45
N ALA A 152 -5.15 8.49 13.84
CA ALA A 152 -4.01 9.31 13.47
C ALA A 152 -4.28 10.80 13.67
N THR A 153 -3.23 11.55 13.99
CA THR A 153 -3.27 13.00 14.11
C THR A 153 -2.08 13.60 13.35
N TYR A 154 -2.34 14.66 12.59
CA TYR A 154 -1.30 15.35 11.83
C TYR A 154 -1.08 16.75 12.38
N ASP A 155 0.13 16.98 12.87
CA ASP A 155 0.62 18.29 13.27
C ASP A 155 1.27 18.98 12.07
N SER A 156 0.60 20.00 11.54
CA SER A 156 1.09 20.76 10.39
C SER A 156 2.18 21.76 10.71
N VAL A 157 2.40 22.09 11.99
CA VAL A 157 3.49 22.99 12.40
C VAL A 157 4.81 22.24 12.32
N TRP A 158 4.83 21.01 12.81
CA TRP A 158 6.03 20.18 12.87
C TRP A 158 6.15 19.18 11.72
N ASN A 159 5.11 19.07 10.87
CA ASN A 159 4.99 18.04 9.83
C ASN A 159 5.10 16.62 10.40
N ILE A 160 4.45 16.37 11.53
CA ILE A 160 4.47 15.09 12.22
C ILE A 160 3.11 14.41 12.08
N LEU A 161 3.11 13.17 11.60
CA LEU A 161 1.95 12.29 11.64
C LEU A 161 2.13 11.30 12.80
N ASN A 162 1.27 11.38 13.81
CA ASN A 162 1.21 10.42 14.91
C ASN A 162 0.12 9.40 14.59
N VAL A 163 0.42 8.10 14.68
CA VAL A 163 -0.51 7.02 14.40
C VAL A 163 -0.56 6.12 15.63
N THR A 164 -1.74 5.69 16.03
CA THR A 164 -1.90 4.72 17.13
C THR A 164 -2.82 3.60 16.65
N ALA A 165 -2.37 2.35 16.83
CA ALA A 165 -3.19 1.17 16.61
C ALA A 165 -3.52 0.49 17.94
N ASN A 166 -4.78 0.15 18.12
CA ASN A 166 -5.25 -0.73 19.17
C ASN A 166 -5.60 -2.07 18.52
N ASN A 167 -4.89 -3.13 18.92
CA ASN A 167 -5.01 -4.47 18.34
C ASN A 167 -5.67 -5.39 19.36
N MET A 168 -6.84 -5.94 19.05
CA MET A 168 -7.55 -6.87 19.92
C MET A 168 -7.50 -8.27 19.31
N LEU A 169 -6.91 -9.23 20.01
CA LEU A 169 -6.86 -10.60 19.53
C LEU A 169 -8.24 -11.26 19.64
N THR A 170 -8.73 -11.81 18.54
CA THR A 170 -10.01 -12.53 18.48
C THR A 170 -9.81 -14.04 18.63
N THR A 171 -8.60 -14.53 18.41
CA THR A 171 -8.18 -15.93 18.62
C THR A 171 -6.81 -15.96 19.29
N ASP A 172 -6.44 -17.11 19.87
CA ASP A 172 -5.10 -17.31 20.40
C ASP A 172 -4.06 -17.23 19.26
N LEU A 173 -2.96 -16.54 19.53
CA LEU A 173 -1.81 -16.39 18.63
C LEU A 173 -0.59 -17.13 19.18
N PHE A 174 0.20 -17.69 18.25
CA PHE A 174 1.39 -18.47 18.55
C PHE A 174 2.57 -18.00 17.71
N GLY A 175 3.70 -17.73 18.36
CA GLY A 175 4.91 -17.25 17.71
C GLY A 175 4.97 -15.72 17.69
N ASP A 176 5.81 -15.18 16.82
CA ASP A 176 6.05 -13.75 16.72
C ASP A 176 5.11 -13.12 15.69
N HIS A 177 4.42 -12.07 16.11
CA HIS A 177 3.53 -11.30 15.26
C HIS A 177 3.97 -9.85 15.23
N TYR A 178 3.91 -9.25 14.04
CA TYR A 178 4.43 -7.92 13.76
C TYR A 178 3.34 -7.03 13.17
N LEU A 179 3.41 -5.73 13.44
CA LEU A 179 2.55 -4.72 12.86
C LEU A 179 3.35 -3.76 11.99
N VAL A 180 2.92 -3.58 10.74
CA VAL A 180 3.53 -2.64 9.79
C VAL A 180 2.57 -1.47 9.58
N TYR A 181 3.10 -0.25 9.62
CA TYR A 181 2.35 0.95 9.26
C TYR A 181 2.78 1.44 7.88
N TYR A 182 1.89 1.40 6.90
CA TYR A 182 2.14 2.03 5.59
C TYR A 182 1.61 3.45 5.55
N LEU A 183 2.47 4.37 5.10
CA LEU A 183 2.03 5.65 4.58
C LEU A 183 1.70 5.46 3.10
N VAL A 184 0.45 5.70 2.74
CA VAL A 184 -0.06 5.57 1.37
C VAL A 184 -0.61 6.92 0.94
N GLU A 185 -0.22 7.36 -0.25
CA GLU A 185 -0.71 8.58 -0.87
C GLU A 185 -1.64 8.23 -2.02
N ASP A 186 -2.70 9.00 -2.17
CA ASP A 186 -3.71 8.77 -3.19
C ASP A 186 -3.93 10.02 -4.03
N SER A 187 -4.43 9.81 -5.25
CA SER A 187 -4.77 10.89 -6.19
C SER A 187 -3.61 11.85 -6.53
N VAL A 188 -2.41 11.30 -6.73
CA VAL A 188 -1.24 12.07 -7.19
C VAL A 188 -1.29 12.24 -8.70
N ILE A 189 -1.32 13.48 -9.18
CA ILE A 189 -1.29 13.78 -10.62
C ILE A 189 0.17 13.88 -11.07
N ASP A 190 0.59 12.99 -11.95
CA ASP A 190 1.95 13.00 -12.53
C ASP A 190 2.00 12.21 -13.85
N TRP A 191 3.19 12.13 -14.44
CA TRP A 191 3.45 11.40 -15.67
C TRP A 191 3.26 9.89 -15.54
N GLN A 192 2.62 9.28 -16.54
CA GLN A 192 2.54 7.84 -16.76
C GLN A 192 2.68 7.51 -18.25
N LEU A 193 3.35 6.40 -18.59
CA LEU A 193 3.25 5.81 -19.93
C LEU A 193 2.00 4.94 -20.01
N VAL A 194 1.03 5.31 -20.85
CA VAL A 194 -0.27 4.62 -21.01
C VAL A 194 -0.41 4.13 -22.44
N GLY A 195 -0.17 2.83 -22.68
CA GLY A 195 -0.30 2.26 -24.02
C GLY A 195 0.60 2.92 -25.08
N GLY A 196 1.75 3.47 -24.67
CA GLY A 196 2.67 4.21 -25.53
C GLY A 196 2.44 5.73 -25.58
N VAL A 197 1.41 6.24 -24.92
CA VAL A 197 1.14 7.68 -24.78
C VAL A 197 1.72 8.19 -23.47
N HIS A 198 2.46 9.30 -23.51
CA HIS A 198 2.94 10.00 -22.32
C HIS A 198 1.82 10.88 -21.76
N ASP A 199 1.19 10.46 -20.67
CA ASP A 199 0.09 11.19 -20.03
C ASP A 199 0.62 11.98 -18.82
N PRO A 200 0.66 13.34 -18.87
CA PRO A 200 1.07 14.17 -17.74
C PRO A 200 0.03 14.27 -16.62
N ASN A 201 -1.22 13.90 -16.89
CA ASN A 201 -2.34 14.09 -15.98
C ASN A 201 -2.83 12.76 -15.42
N TYR A 202 -1.98 11.73 -15.43
CA TYR A 202 -2.34 10.43 -14.90
C TYR A 202 -2.49 10.51 -13.38
N MET A 203 -3.61 9.99 -12.87
CA MET A 203 -3.90 9.96 -11.45
C MET A 203 -3.37 8.67 -10.84
N HIS A 204 -2.16 8.74 -10.29
CA HIS A 204 -1.57 7.69 -9.49
C HIS A 204 -2.34 7.54 -8.19
N ARG A 205 -2.73 6.30 -7.86
CA ARG A 205 -3.49 5.99 -6.66
C ARG A 205 -2.75 4.99 -5.78
N HIS A 206 -3.12 4.96 -4.50
CA HIS A 206 -2.59 4.01 -3.51
C HIS A 206 -1.05 3.93 -3.47
N VAL A 207 -0.32 5.00 -3.78
CA VAL A 207 1.14 5.01 -3.89
C VAL A 207 1.78 4.82 -2.52
N LEU A 208 2.61 3.79 -2.36
CA LEU A 208 3.39 3.60 -1.14
C LEU A 208 4.39 4.76 -0.99
N ARG A 209 4.32 5.45 0.15
CA ARG A 209 5.31 6.47 0.56
C ARG A 209 6.30 5.97 1.61
N GLY A 210 6.09 4.76 2.13
CA GLY A 210 7.04 4.02 2.96
C GLY A 210 6.35 3.32 4.13
N ALA A 211 7.11 2.47 4.81
CA ALA A 211 6.74 2.00 6.15
C ALA A 211 7.13 3.05 7.20
N MET A 212 6.21 3.42 8.09
CA MET A 212 6.44 4.44 9.11
C MET A 212 7.25 3.92 10.31
N ASN A 213 7.21 2.62 10.56
CA ASN A 213 8.01 1.98 11.59
C ASN A 213 9.20 1.22 10.99
N SER A 214 9.03 -0.05 10.65
CA SER A 214 10.06 -0.87 10.02
C SER A 214 9.46 -1.59 8.81
N ASP A 215 10.29 -1.96 7.83
CA ASP A 215 9.80 -2.66 6.64
C ASP A 215 9.13 -4.00 6.99
N TRP A 216 9.50 -4.62 8.11
CA TRP A 216 8.90 -5.88 8.58
C TRP A 216 8.01 -5.69 9.80
N GLY A 217 7.79 -4.43 10.18
CA GLY A 217 6.96 -4.03 11.32
C GLY A 217 7.68 -4.12 12.66
N ASP A 218 6.94 -3.79 13.71
CA ASP A 218 7.37 -3.94 15.09
C ASP A 218 6.69 -5.15 15.72
N LEU A 219 7.42 -5.86 16.57
CA LEU A 219 6.89 -7.00 17.31
C LEU A 219 5.76 -6.53 18.24
N ILE A 220 4.56 -7.08 18.05
CA ILE A 220 3.39 -6.78 18.89
C ILE A 220 3.11 -7.86 19.92
N CYS A 221 3.44 -9.12 19.62
CA CYS A 221 3.42 -10.22 20.58
C CYS A 221 4.32 -11.38 20.14
N SER A 222 4.76 -12.19 21.10
CA SER A 222 5.64 -13.35 20.92
C SER A 222 5.18 -14.52 21.77
N GLY A 223 5.46 -15.76 21.37
CA GLY A 223 5.08 -16.95 22.13
C GLY A 223 3.57 -17.19 22.10
N THR A 224 2.93 -17.48 23.23
CA THR A 224 1.47 -17.67 23.29
C THR A 224 0.79 -16.41 23.80
N THR A 225 -0.10 -15.82 22.99
CA THR A 225 -0.94 -14.69 23.40
C THR A 225 -2.41 -15.07 23.24
N LEU A 226 -3.18 -14.96 24.32
CA LEU A 226 -4.55 -15.45 24.36
C LEU A 226 -5.53 -14.47 23.70
N SER A 227 -6.61 -15.01 23.15
CA SER A 227 -7.78 -14.25 22.71
C SER A 227 -8.28 -13.29 23.81
N GLY A 228 -8.74 -12.11 23.40
CA GLY A 228 -9.17 -11.02 24.29
C GLY A 228 -8.03 -10.10 24.74
N THR A 229 -6.77 -10.42 24.44
CA THR A 229 -5.64 -9.52 24.72
C THR A 229 -5.72 -8.28 23.84
N SER A 230 -5.58 -7.09 24.44
CA SER A 230 -5.46 -5.81 23.75
C SER A 230 -4.01 -5.33 23.76
N ILE A 231 -3.48 -4.95 22.60
CA ILE A 231 -2.10 -4.49 22.39
C ILE A 231 -2.15 -3.12 21.74
N ASN A 232 -1.63 -2.10 22.42
CA ASN A 232 -1.58 -0.72 21.92
C ASN A 232 -0.19 -0.43 21.35
N GLN A 233 -0.15 0.19 20.18
CA GLN A 233 1.08 0.59 19.47
C GLN A 233 0.92 2.03 18.99
N SER A 234 1.96 2.85 19.13
CA SER A 234 1.95 4.29 18.83
C SER A 234 3.27 4.75 18.23
#